data_AF-A0A1A7BZA1-F1
#
_entry.id   AF-A0A1A7BZA1-F1
#
_cell.length_a   1.000
_cell.length_b   1.000
_cell.length_c   1.000
_cell.angle_alpha   90.00
_cell.angle_beta   90.00
_cell.angle_gamma   90.00
#
_symmetry.space_group_name_H-M   'P 1'
#
loop_
_entity.id
_entity.type
_entity.pdbx_description
1 polymer ?
#
loop_
_entity_poly.entity_id
_entity_poly.type
_entity_poly.pdbx_seq_one_letter_code
_entity_poly.pdbx_strand_id
1 'polypeptide(L)'
;MIANPAQTTRHHLANQAAPDFSLIRKICACGNASTAKQLSQHGKCAACALAAIRDAIMPGDFAKLQHMLGAVKQYPKSKWGWRNYYAAGGGQTHEAMQRLVVAGLATAGRAANEMTYFHATRLGCKAAGLDGAGIKRAMEDES
;
A
#
# COMPACT_ATOMS: atom_id res chain seq x y z
N MET A 1 1.38 -12.69 30.06
CA MET A 1 1.35 -11.22 29.90
C MET A 1 -0.01 -10.75 30.34
N ILE A 2 -0.11 -10.00 31.45
CA ILE A 2 -1.38 -9.51 31.96
C ILE A 2 -1.72 -8.24 31.18
N ALA A 3 -2.76 -8.26 30.35
CA ALA A 3 -3.20 -7.09 29.61
C ALA A 3 -3.60 -5.99 30.59
N ASN A 4 -3.04 -4.79 30.43
CA ASN A 4 -3.31 -3.65 31.31
C ASN A 4 -4.80 -3.24 31.17
N PRO A 5 -5.63 -3.37 32.22
CA PRO A 5 -7.06 -3.12 32.13
C PRO A 5 -7.39 -1.69 31.68
N ALA A 6 -6.54 -0.70 31.99
CA ALA A 6 -6.74 0.67 31.53
C ALA A 6 -6.56 0.84 30.01
N GLN A 7 -5.69 0.05 29.38
CA GLN A 7 -5.60 0.00 27.92
C GLN A 7 -6.84 -0.67 27.34
N THR A 8 -7.27 -1.80 27.90
CA THR A 8 -8.46 -2.51 27.43
C THR A 8 -9.71 -1.63 27.48
N THR A 9 -9.93 -0.89 28.56
CA THR A 9 -11.06 0.04 28.69
C THR A 9 -11.00 1.20 27.70
N ARG A 10 -9.81 1.80 27.49
CA ARG A 10 -9.63 2.89 26.50
C ARG A 10 -9.92 2.43 25.07
N HIS A 11 -9.44 1.24 24.70
CA HIS A 11 -9.73 0.66 23.39
C HIS A 11 -11.22 0.34 23.23
N HIS A 12 -11.87 -0.14 24.30
CA HIS A 12 -13.30 -0.44 24.28
C HIS A 12 -14.16 0.81 24.08
N LEU A 13 -13.82 1.92 24.75
CA LEU A 13 -14.51 3.21 24.61
C LEU A 13 -14.29 3.83 23.21
N ALA A 14 -13.08 3.74 22.67
CA ALA A 14 -12.79 4.23 21.31
C ALA A 14 -13.57 3.45 20.23
N ASN A 15 -13.75 2.14 20.42
CA ASN A 15 -14.54 1.32 19.50
C ASN A 15 -16.04 1.61 19.59
N GLN A 16 -16.55 2.01 20.76
CA GLN A 16 -17.96 2.41 20.94
C GLN A 16 -18.26 3.81 20.41
N ALA A 17 -17.27 4.71 20.39
CA ALA A 17 -17.41 6.07 19.86
C ALA A 17 -17.24 6.13 18.32
N ALA A 18 -16.74 5.07 17.69
CA ALA A 18 -16.71 4.98 16.25
C ALA A 18 -18.16 4.90 15.73
N PRO A 19 -18.54 5.70 14.71
CA PRO A 19 -19.86 5.56 14.10
C PRO A 19 -20.04 4.12 13.65
N ASP A 20 -21.25 3.58 13.80
CA ASP A 20 -21.61 2.21 13.46
C ASP A 20 -21.62 2.03 11.93
N PHE A 21 -20.45 2.17 11.32
CA PHE A 21 -20.20 1.82 9.94
C PHE A 21 -20.07 0.30 9.91
N SER A 22 -21.20 -0.35 10.13
CA SER A 22 -21.38 -1.73 9.75
C SER A 22 -20.96 -1.92 8.28
N LEU A 23 -20.76 -3.17 7.89
CA LEU A 23 -20.44 -3.60 6.52
C LEU A 23 -21.56 -3.24 5.50
N ILE A 24 -22.40 -2.24 5.78
CA ILE A 24 -23.38 -1.64 4.88
C ILE A 24 -22.70 -1.36 3.56
N ARG A 25 -23.18 -2.10 2.56
CA ARG A 25 -22.75 -1.95 1.18
C ARG A 25 -23.44 -0.73 0.60
N LYS A 26 -22.65 0.15 0.01
CA LYS A 26 -23.09 1.30 -0.79
C LYS A 26 -22.44 1.23 -2.16
N ILE A 27 -23.06 1.88 -3.15
CA ILE A 27 -22.53 1.95 -4.51
C ILE A 27 -21.71 3.23 -4.66
N CYS A 28 -20.49 3.10 -5.18
CA CYS A 28 -19.66 4.22 -5.59
C CYS A 28 -20.17 4.82 -6.90
N ALA A 29 -19.82 6.07 -7.20
CA ALA A 29 -20.16 6.72 -8.47
C ALA A 29 -19.72 5.92 -9.73
N CYS A 30 -18.70 5.07 -9.60
CA CYS A 30 -18.24 4.17 -10.68
C CYS A 30 -19.06 2.87 -10.80
N GLY A 31 -20.14 2.69 -10.03
CA GLY A 31 -20.95 1.47 -9.99
C GLY A 31 -20.43 0.35 -9.08
N ASN A 32 -19.21 0.43 -8.56
CA ASN A 32 -18.66 -0.62 -7.69
C ASN A 32 -19.24 -0.57 -6.28
N ALA A 33 -19.47 -1.74 -5.70
CA ALA A 33 -19.83 -1.87 -4.30
C ALA A 33 -18.65 -1.49 -3.37
N SER A 34 -18.94 -0.74 -2.32
CA SER A 34 -18.00 -0.35 -1.29
C SER A 34 -18.67 -0.32 0.09
N THR A 35 -17.89 -0.12 1.15
CA THR A 35 -18.46 0.06 2.49
C THR A 35 -18.87 1.51 2.69
N ALA A 36 -19.90 1.74 3.51
CA ALA A 36 -20.30 3.10 3.88
C ALA A 36 -19.13 3.90 4.48
N LYS A 37 -18.29 3.26 5.30
CA LYS A 37 -17.06 3.85 5.85
C LYS A 37 -16.12 4.37 4.76
N GLN A 38 -15.77 3.52 3.78
CA GLN A 38 -14.84 3.88 2.71
C GLN A 38 -15.34 5.10 1.92
N LEU A 39 -16.62 5.12 1.58
CA LEU A 39 -17.21 6.24 0.85
C LEU A 39 -17.26 7.52 1.71
N SER A 40 -17.58 7.42 3.00
CA SER A 40 -17.59 8.58 3.89
C SER A 40 -16.19 9.18 4.09
N GLN A 41 -15.16 8.34 4.18
CA GLN A 41 -13.80 8.77 4.46
C GLN A 41 -13.07 9.31 3.22
N HIS A 42 -13.34 8.73 2.04
CA HIS A 42 -12.57 9.01 0.84
C HIS A 42 -13.40 9.53 -0.35
N GLY A 43 -14.73 9.56 -0.23
CA GLY A 43 -15.65 9.92 -1.32
C GLY A 43 -15.71 8.92 -2.47
N LYS A 44 -14.93 7.83 -2.44
CA LYS A 44 -14.76 6.88 -3.54
C LYS A 44 -14.42 5.47 -3.06
N CYS A 45 -14.77 4.44 -3.84
CA CYS A 45 -14.43 3.06 -3.53
C CYS A 45 -12.91 2.84 -3.59
N ALA A 46 -12.46 1.72 -3.01
CA ALA A 46 -11.03 1.36 -2.99
C ALA A 46 -10.41 1.28 -4.39
N ALA A 47 -11.15 0.79 -5.40
CA ALA A 47 -10.68 0.72 -6.77
C ALA A 47 -10.46 2.11 -7.38
N CYS A 48 -11.42 3.04 -7.22
CA CYS A 48 -11.28 4.42 -7.67
C CYS A 48 -10.20 5.19 -6.89
N ALA A 49 -10.05 4.90 -5.59
CA ALA A 49 -8.97 5.49 -4.80
C ALA A 49 -7.61 5.06 -5.34
N LEU A 50 -7.46 3.77 -5.64
CA LEU A 50 -6.23 3.22 -6.19
C LEU A 50 -5.96 3.74 -7.61
N ALA A 51 -6.99 3.85 -8.45
CA ALA A 51 -6.87 4.42 -9.80
C ALA A 51 -6.39 5.87 -9.74
N ALA A 52 -6.99 6.71 -8.89
CA ALA A 52 -6.57 8.10 -8.72
C ALA A 52 -5.11 8.22 -8.24
N ILE A 53 -4.64 7.30 -7.39
CA ILE A 53 -3.23 7.27 -6.98
C ILE A 53 -2.35 6.91 -8.19
N ARG A 54 -2.74 5.92 -8.99
CA ARG A 54 -1.98 5.52 -10.19
C ARG A 54 -1.92 6.64 -11.23
N ASP A 55 -3.00 7.39 -11.40
CA ASP A 55 -3.07 8.53 -12.33
C ASP A 55 -2.24 9.73 -11.85
N ALA A 56 -2.06 9.89 -10.54
CA ALA A 56 -1.24 10.95 -9.95
C ALA A 56 0.27 10.65 -9.99
N ILE A 57 0.68 9.42 -10.32
CA ILE A 57 2.08 8.99 -10.34
C ILE A 57 2.64 9.15 -11.75
N MET A 58 3.87 9.67 -11.87
CA MET A 58 4.54 9.75 -13.16
C MET A 58 4.71 8.33 -13.76
N PRO A 59 4.45 8.13 -15.08
CA PRO A 59 4.50 6.81 -15.70
C PRO A 59 5.81 6.03 -15.44
N GLY A 60 6.94 6.74 -15.35
CA GLY A 60 8.25 6.15 -15.06
C GLY A 60 8.42 5.67 -13.62
N ASP A 61 7.74 6.27 -12.65
CA ASP A 61 7.83 5.91 -11.24
C ASP A 61 7.06 4.61 -10.97
N PHE A 62 5.90 4.44 -11.60
CA PHE A 62 5.10 3.22 -11.44
C PHE A 62 5.84 1.98 -11.96
N ALA A 63 6.64 2.12 -13.03
CA ALA A 63 7.50 1.05 -13.52
C ALA A 63 8.57 0.63 -12.48
N LYS A 64 9.08 1.56 -11.66
CA LYS A 64 10.02 1.26 -10.57
C LYS A 64 9.34 0.48 -9.45
N LEU A 65 8.11 0.83 -9.10
CA LEU A 65 7.29 0.06 -8.15
C LEU A 65 7.08 -1.38 -8.63
N GLN A 66 6.73 -1.56 -9.91
CA GLN A 66 6.59 -2.90 -10.49
C GLN A 66 7.92 -3.66 -10.50
N HIS A 67 9.01 -2.98 -10.84
CA HIS A 67 10.34 -3.58 -10.79
C HIS A 67 10.68 -4.03 -9.37
N MET A 68 10.51 -3.17 -8.36
CA MET A 68 10.74 -3.49 -6.94
C MET A 68 10.02 -4.76 -6.48
N LEU A 69 8.83 -5.04 -7.02
CA LEU A 69 8.01 -6.20 -6.68
C LEU A 69 8.18 -7.41 -7.62
N GLY A 70 9.01 -7.28 -8.66
CA GLY A 70 9.11 -8.28 -9.73
C GLY A 70 7.80 -8.45 -10.50
N ALA A 71 6.91 -7.47 -10.47
CA ALA A 71 5.61 -7.45 -11.12
C ALA A 71 5.71 -7.00 -12.58
N VAL A 72 6.63 -7.61 -13.33
CA VAL A 72 6.91 -7.30 -14.74
C VAL A 72 6.49 -8.47 -15.64
N LYS A 73 6.24 -8.18 -16.92
CA LYS A 73 5.73 -9.17 -17.90
C LYS A 73 6.61 -10.41 -18.05
N GLN A 74 7.91 -10.32 -17.75
CA GLN A 74 8.85 -11.43 -17.83
C GLN A 74 8.58 -12.53 -16.79
N TYR A 75 7.95 -12.19 -15.66
CA TYR A 75 7.70 -13.15 -14.58
C TYR A 75 6.22 -13.54 -14.52
N PRO A 76 5.91 -14.83 -14.32
CA PRO A 76 4.53 -15.26 -14.10
C PRO A 76 3.97 -14.61 -12.83
N LYS A 77 2.67 -14.32 -12.81
CA LYS A 77 2.00 -13.67 -11.66
C LYS A 77 2.20 -14.41 -10.33
N SER A 78 2.35 -15.73 -10.38
CA SER A 78 2.66 -16.55 -9.20
C SER A 78 3.99 -16.20 -8.53
N LYS A 79 4.93 -15.60 -9.28
CA LYS A 79 6.21 -15.11 -8.76
C LYS A 79 6.14 -13.66 -8.31
N TRP A 80 5.10 -12.90 -8.62
CA TRP A 80 5.05 -11.49 -8.21
C TRP A 80 5.06 -11.39 -6.68
N GLY A 81 5.81 -10.40 -6.17
CA GLY A 81 6.04 -10.20 -4.74
C GLY A 81 7.14 -11.09 -4.15
N TRP A 82 7.87 -11.89 -4.94
CA TRP A 82 9.04 -12.66 -4.47
C TRP A 82 10.22 -11.79 -4.00
N ARG A 83 10.16 -10.49 -4.29
CA ARG A 83 11.08 -9.48 -3.80
C ARG A 83 10.27 -8.26 -3.43
N ASN A 84 10.77 -7.49 -2.47
CA ASN A 84 10.19 -6.21 -2.08
C ASN A 84 11.28 -5.25 -1.62
N TYR A 85 12.27 -5.00 -2.47
CA TYR A 85 13.30 -4.00 -2.19
C TYR A 85 13.80 -3.37 -3.47
N TYR A 86 14.16 -2.09 -3.39
CA TYR A 86 14.80 -1.35 -4.46
C TYR A 86 15.89 -0.46 -3.86
N ALA A 87 17.14 -0.68 -4.25
CA ALA A 87 18.25 0.18 -3.86
C ALA A 87 18.38 1.32 -4.88
N ALA A 88 18.23 2.55 -4.42
CA ALA A 88 18.47 3.73 -5.24
C ALA A 88 19.58 4.59 -4.62
N GLY A 89 20.65 4.80 -5.38
CA GLY A 89 21.58 5.91 -5.15
C GLY A 89 20.94 7.24 -5.54
N GLY A 90 21.71 8.34 -5.50
CA GLY A 90 21.22 9.69 -5.81
C GLY A 90 20.64 9.89 -7.23
N GLY A 91 20.09 11.09 -7.48
CA GLY A 91 19.56 11.50 -8.78
C GLY A 91 18.12 11.03 -9.05
N GLN A 92 17.76 10.97 -10.33
CA GLN A 92 16.36 10.80 -10.78
C GLN A 92 15.68 9.53 -10.25
N THR A 93 16.44 8.45 -10.05
CA THR A 93 15.89 7.21 -9.49
C THR A 93 15.52 7.38 -8.02
N HIS A 94 16.34 8.08 -7.23
CA HIS A 94 16.01 8.40 -5.84
C HIS A 94 14.74 9.25 -5.76
N GLU A 95 14.67 10.32 -6.56
CA GLU A 95 13.53 11.23 -6.58
C GLU A 95 12.23 10.52 -6.95
N ALA A 96 12.29 9.59 -7.90
CA ALA A 96 11.16 8.74 -8.26
C ALA A 96 10.69 7.87 -7.08
N MET A 97 11.62 7.25 -6.35
CA MET A 97 11.28 6.46 -5.16
C MET A 97 10.70 7.35 -4.05
N GLN A 98 11.22 8.56 -3.86
CA GLN A 98 10.64 9.52 -2.90
C GLN A 98 9.21 9.93 -3.28
N ARG A 99 8.91 10.12 -4.56
CA ARG A 99 7.53 10.38 -5.01
C ARG A 99 6.60 9.19 -4.71
N LEU A 100 7.08 7.96 -4.84
CA LEU A 100 6.32 6.77 -4.43
C LEU A 100 6.11 6.71 -2.90
N VAL A 101 7.09 7.17 -2.11
CA VAL A 101 6.96 7.29 -0.65
C VAL A 101 5.91 8.33 -0.28
N VAL A 102 5.95 9.52 -0.91
CA VAL A 102 4.94 10.58 -0.71
C VAL A 102 3.54 10.11 -1.10
N ALA A 103 3.41 9.29 -2.14
CA ALA A 103 2.16 8.66 -2.55
C ALA A 103 1.70 7.50 -1.61
N GLY A 104 2.48 7.15 -0.59
CA GLY A 104 2.20 6.05 0.34
C GLY A 104 2.35 4.65 -0.27
N LEU A 105 2.95 4.54 -1.46
CA LEU A 105 3.16 3.27 -2.15
C LEU A 105 4.47 2.58 -1.76
N ALA A 106 5.41 3.33 -1.21
CA ALA A 106 6.68 2.80 -0.70
C ALA A 106 7.04 3.41 0.65
N THR A 107 7.98 2.79 1.35
CA THR A 107 8.66 3.30 2.52
C THR A 107 10.16 3.36 2.23
N ALA A 108 10.83 4.39 2.74
CA ALA A 108 12.28 4.46 2.74
C ALA A 108 12.79 3.68 3.96
N GLY A 109 13.67 2.72 3.72
CA GLY A 109 14.42 1.98 4.72
C GLY A 109 15.76 2.63 5.03
N ARG A 110 16.71 1.83 5.51
CA ARG A 110 18.04 2.30 5.92
C ARG A 110 18.86 2.76 4.71
N ALA A 111 19.55 3.88 4.87
CA ALA A 111 20.61 4.30 3.94
C ALA A 111 21.92 3.54 4.26
N ALA A 112 22.53 2.95 3.24
CA ALA A 112 23.82 2.26 3.33
C ALA A 112 24.61 2.48 2.03
N ASN A 113 25.92 2.76 2.14
CA ASN A 113 26.83 2.93 1.00
C ASN A 113 26.27 3.87 -0.10
N GLU A 114 25.83 5.07 0.29
CA GLU A 114 25.23 6.09 -0.59
C GLU A 114 23.91 5.67 -1.29
N MET A 115 23.38 4.49 -0.96
CA MET A 115 22.10 4.00 -1.45
C MET A 115 21.04 4.02 -0.35
N THR A 116 19.81 4.32 -0.72
CA THR A 116 18.64 4.13 0.14
C THR A 116 17.86 2.93 -0.37
N TYR A 117 17.54 2.00 0.54
CA TYR A 117 16.67 0.89 0.24
C TYR A 117 15.22 1.33 0.41
N PHE A 118 14.38 1.02 -0.56
CA PHE A 118 12.96 1.29 -0.53
C PHE A 118 12.18 -0.02 -0.58
N HIS A 119 11.05 -0.05 0.11
CA HIS A 119 10.16 -1.20 0.19
C HIS A 119 8.75 -0.76 -0.21
N ALA A 120 8.04 -1.56 -1.01
CA ALA A 120 6.64 -1.28 -1.31
C ALA A 120 5.79 -1.50 -0.07
N THR A 121 4.84 -0.59 0.18
CA THR A 121 3.81 -0.83 1.19
C THR A 121 2.80 -1.86 0.70
N ARG A 122 1.93 -2.35 1.60
CA ARG A 122 0.76 -3.13 1.20
C ARG A 122 -0.12 -2.41 0.17
N LEU A 123 -0.20 -1.07 0.24
CA LEU A 123 -0.90 -0.26 -0.76
C LEU A 123 -0.15 -0.25 -2.09
N GLY A 124 1.18 -0.11 -2.07
CA GLY A 124 2.06 -0.25 -3.24
C GLY A 124 1.90 -1.59 -3.95
N CYS A 125 1.86 -2.68 -3.19
CA CYS A 125 1.63 -4.03 -3.73
C CYS A 125 0.28 -4.12 -4.47
N LYS A 126 -0.79 -3.59 -3.87
CA LYS A 126 -2.12 -3.54 -4.52
C LYS A 126 -2.09 -2.66 -5.77
N ALA A 127 -1.44 -1.50 -5.70
CA ALA A 127 -1.30 -0.58 -6.84
C ALA A 127 -0.60 -1.26 -8.01
N ALA A 128 0.46 -2.03 -7.74
CA ALA A 128 1.19 -2.83 -8.72
C ALA A 128 0.41 -4.04 -9.27
N GLY A 129 -0.75 -4.37 -8.68
CA GLY A 129 -1.63 -5.43 -9.14
C GLY A 129 -1.31 -6.82 -8.56
N LEU A 130 -0.61 -6.89 -7.42
CA LEU A 130 -0.40 -8.16 -6.72
C LEU A 130 -1.72 -8.66 -6.13
N ASP A 131 -1.90 -9.98 -6.18
CA ASP A 131 -2.97 -10.68 -5.48
C ASP A 131 -2.63 -10.90 -3.99
N GLY A 132 -3.54 -11.52 -3.24
CA GLY A 132 -3.33 -11.78 -1.82
C GLY A 132 -2.07 -12.61 -1.52
N ALA A 133 -1.74 -13.58 -2.37
CA ALA A 133 -0.56 -14.41 -2.20
C ALA A 133 0.73 -13.65 -2.51
N GLY A 134 0.72 -12.81 -3.56
CA GLY A 134 1.84 -11.94 -3.90
C GLY A 134 2.09 -10.88 -2.84
N ILE A 135 1.03 -10.27 -2.32
CA ILE A 135 1.15 -9.32 -1.20
C ILE A 135 1.73 -10.03 0.02
N LYS A 136 1.27 -11.24 0.34
CA LYS A 136 1.81 -12.00 1.47
C LYS A 136 3.32 -12.21 1.30
N ARG A 137 3.76 -12.75 0.16
CA ARG A 137 5.20 -12.94 -0.15
C ARG A 137 6.00 -11.64 -0.03
N ALA A 138 5.49 -10.54 -0.58
CA ALA A 138 6.20 -9.25 -0.59
C ALA A 138 6.39 -8.66 0.81
N MET A 139 5.53 -8.99 1.77
CA MET A 139 5.57 -8.44 3.13
C MET A 139 6.23 -9.38 4.14
N GLU A 140 6.52 -10.64 3.77
CA GLU A 140 7.11 -11.64 4.69
C GLU A 140 8.61 -11.42 4.94
N ASP A 141 9.31 -10.76 4.02
CA ASP A 141 10.74 -10.45 4.13
C ASP A 141 11.05 -9.20 4.98
N GLU A 142 10.06 -8.55 5.61
CA GLU A 142 10.28 -7.41 6.52
C GLU A 142 10.72 -7.83 7.94
N SER A 143 11.44 -8.95 8.07
CA SER A 143 11.91 -9.52 9.35
C SER A 143 13.31 -9.05 9.74
#